data_AF-A0A944UIX2-F1
#
_entry.id   AF-A0A944UIX2-F1
#
_cell.length_a   1.000
_cell.length_b   1.000
_cell.length_c   1.000
_cell.angle_alpha   90.00
_cell.angle_beta   90.00
_cell.angle_gamma   90.00
#
_symmetry.space_group_name_H-M   'P 1'
#
loop_
_entity.id
_entity.type
_entity.pdbx_description
1 polymer ?
#
loop_
_entity_poly.entity_id
_entity_poly.type
_entity_poly.pdbx_seq_one_letter_code
_entity_poly.pdbx_strand_id
1 'polypeptide(L)'
;DFDNPRSSSPIIAKASSNLDTEVNGTQFNRSDESFVDTNPEIQNLNTNVARDQADDTQDSEQLKSTIKAWALDPVTVTADGELKEVLGNWSVWIDGEFGEFTLGKTKPRSRILDEKSFHIGIDKTLSDDGDMFGFALGLGEDRPADRNHDSHMESRNYSFSTYGKFDDGRDALQFIFGISKLEFNSDRLDGEELLRGQREANQAFGSLALIGSMNNQSSNWQISPYLRIDGSYTEFDRFSEMGGEAALTFDELTLSNAKASIGTDISYLFAGSKYNVMPYVTFEYGLDYSETSAQNMYYTVEGASRNYILDLGDGMKAHNWEVDIGLMIETFAAMNTTIGCKWQGRSDYLSTYSSVTNNDISSAEICFLELMWNF
;
A
#
# COMPACT_ATOMS: atom_id res chain seq x y z
N ASP A 1 -10.00 10.61 62.95
CA ASP A 1 -11.42 10.46 63.35
C ASP A 1 -12.31 11.17 62.33
N PHE A 2 -13.11 10.51 61.50
CA PHE A 2 -13.16 9.11 61.04
C PHE A 2 -13.74 9.20 59.61
N ASP A 3 -12.97 8.90 58.56
CA ASP A 3 -12.88 7.59 57.87
C ASP A 3 -13.91 7.34 56.76
N ASN A 4 -13.48 6.53 55.79
CA ASN A 4 -14.08 6.25 54.47
C ASN A 4 -14.86 4.89 54.51
N PRO A 5 -15.30 4.28 53.40
CA PRO A 5 -16.01 4.76 52.19
C PRO A 5 -17.44 4.17 52.09
N ARG A 6 -18.16 4.39 50.97
CA ARG A 6 -19.15 3.41 50.48
C ARG A 6 -18.99 3.09 48.99
N SER A 7 -19.09 1.80 48.67
CA SER A 7 -19.02 1.22 47.33
C SER A 7 -20.39 1.12 46.68
N SER A 8 -20.45 1.08 45.34
CA SER A 8 -21.67 0.81 44.57
C SER A 8 -21.36 0.03 43.28
N SER A 9 -21.50 -1.29 43.32
CA SER A 9 -21.62 -2.22 42.18
C SER A 9 -21.93 -3.63 42.69
N PRO A 10 -22.56 -4.51 41.88
CA PRO A 10 -23.60 -4.28 40.88
C PRO A 10 -24.89 -5.07 41.25
N ILE A 11 -25.96 -4.96 40.45
CA ILE A 11 -27.12 -5.87 40.56
C ILE A 11 -27.44 -6.49 39.20
N ILE A 12 -27.44 -7.82 39.15
CA ILE A 12 -27.94 -8.65 38.06
C ILE A 12 -29.28 -9.26 38.52
N ALA A 13 -30.29 -9.28 37.65
CA ALA A 13 -31.48 -10.09 37.81
C ALA A 13 -31.79 -10.82 36.48
N LYS A 14 -32.28 -12.06 36.57
CA LYS A 14 -32.61 -12.95 35.44
C LYS A 14 -34.10 -13.33 35.47
N ALA A 15 -34.59 -13.80 34.31
CA ALA A 15 -35.73 -14.71 34.15
C ALA A 15 -37.15 -14.13 34.46
N SER A 16 -38.25 -14.66 33.91
CA SER A 16 -38.46 -15.44 32.66
C SER A 16 -39.96 -15.54 32.33
N SER A 17 -40.27 -16.12 31.16
CA SER A 17 -41.41 -17.03 30.90
C SER A 17 -42.88 -16.52 30.94
N ASN A 18 -43.47 -16.53 29.73
CA ASN A 18 -44.72 -17.24 29.34
C ASN A 18 -46.10 -16.52 29.30
N LEU A 19 -46.78 -16.69 28.14
CA LEU A 19 -48.24 -16.70 27.87
C LEU A 19 -49.01 -15.36 28.11
N ASP A 20 -50.07 -14.96 27.39
CA ASP A 20 -50.72 -15.36 26.11
C ASP A 20 -51.80 -14.29 25.76
N THR A 21 -52.42 -14.09 24.58
CA THR A 21 -52.32 -14.60 23.18
C THR A 21 -52.49 -13.33 22.25
N GLU A 22 -53.04 -13.20 21.02
CA GLU A 22 -53.67 -14.02 19.97
C GLU A 22 -53.45 -13.41 18.55
N VAL A 23 -53.01 -14.25 17.60
CA VAL A 23 -53.61 -14.52 16.26
C VAL A 23 -54.12 -13.35 15.37
N ASN A 24 -53.54 -13.17 14.18
CA ASN A 24 -54.15 -13.68 12.91
C ASN A 24 -53.23 -13.64 11.66
N GLY A 25 -53.20 -14.73 10.87
CA GLY A 25 -52.75 -14.82 9.46
C GLY A 25 -51.24 -14.63 9.12
N THR A 26 -50.61 -15.39 8.22
CA THR A 26 -51.01 -16.67 7.59
C THR A 26 -49.76 -17.47 7.16
N GLN A 27 -49.86 -18.80 7.18
CA GLN A 27 -48.79 -19.80 7.05
C GLN A 27 -47.90 -19.75 5.79
N PHE A 28 -46.60 -20.02 5.98
CA PHE A 28 -45.86 -21.24 5.55
C PHE A 28 -46.39 -22.00 4.30
N ASN A 29 -45.52 -22.57 3.44
CA ASN A 29 -44.60 -23.63 3.89
C ASN A 29 -43.32 -23.85 3.04
N ARG A 30 -42.37 -24.61 3.60
CA ARG A 30 -41.13 -25.09 2.98
C ARG A 30 -40.91 -26.55 3.37
N SER A 31 -40.48 -27.40 2.45
CA SER A 31 -39.99 -28.75 2.73
C SER A 31 -39.07 -29.23 1.61
N ASP A 32 -37.97 -29.86 1.99
CA ASP A 32 -36.96 -30.42 1.09
C ASP A 32 -37.38 -31.80 0.56
N GLU A 33 -36.78 -32.28 -0.54
CA GLU A 33 -36.31 -33.68 -0.65
C GLU A 33 -35.32 -33.85 -1.82
N SER A 34 -34.80 -35.08 -1.99
CA SER A 34 -33.49 -35.36 -2.61
C SER A 34 -33.53 -36.08 -3.97
N PHE A 35 -32.39 -36.01 -4.68
CA PHE A 35 -31.90 -36.87 -5.78
C PHE A 35 -32.89 -37.81 -6.52
N VAL A 36 -32.95 -37.67 -7.85
CA VAL A 36 -32.69 -38.80 -8.78
C VAL A 36 -32.32 -38.27 -10.18
N ASP A 37 -31.48 -39.00 -10.88
CA ASP A 37 -30.99 -38.68 -12.23
C ASP A 37 -31.91 -39.34 -13.30
N THR A 38 -32.43 -38.56 -14.26
CA THR A 38 -33.16 -39.09 -15.42
C THR A 38 -33.12 -38.15 -16.62
N ASN A 39 -32.47 -38.61 -17.69
CA ASN A 39 -32.46 -37.98 -19.01
C ASN A 39 -33.60 -38.55 -19.91
N PRO A 40 -34.45 -37.70 -20.50
CA PRO A 40 -35.22 -38.08 -21.70
C PRO A 40 -34.98 -37.15 -22.90
N GLU A 41 -35.32 -37.68 -24.08
CA GLU A 41 -34.87 -37.22 -25.40
C GLU A 41 -35.35 -35.83 -25.86
N ILE A 42 -34.56 -35.25 -26.77
CA ILE A 42 -34.82 -34.01 -27.51
C ILE A 42 -36.12 -34.10 -28.34
N GLN A 43 -37.00 -33.09 -28.27
CA GLN A 43 -37.73 -32.61 -29.45
C GLN A 43 -37.87 -31.08 -29.50
N ASN A 44 -37.74 -30.56 -30.73
CA ASN A 44 -37.57 -29.16 -31.13
C ASN A 44 -38.64 -28.18 -30.62
N LEU A 45 -38.20 -26.95 -30.32
CA LEU A 45 -39.03 -25.74 -30.44
C LEU A 45 -38.18 -24.56 -30.95
N ASN A 46 -38.22 -24.32 -32.26
CA ASN A 46 -37.50 -23.22 -32.90
C ASN A 46 -38.13 -21.87 -32.55
N THR A 47 -37.41 -21.02 -31.81
CA THR A 47 -37.62 -19.56 -31.80
C THR A 47 -36.27 -18.85 -31.79
N ASN A 48 -36.03 -18.02 -32.80
CA ASN A 48 -34.76 -17.32 -32.94
C ASN A 48 -34.71 -16.09 -32.01
N VAL A 49 -33.81 -16.12 -31.05
CA VAL A 49 -33.30 -14.92 -30.37
C VAL A 49 -31.79 -14.95 -30.53
N ALA A 50 -31.22 -13.89 -31.09
CA ALA A 50 -29.78 -13.82 -31.35
C ALA A 50 -28.99 -13.90 -30.03
N ARG A 51 -28.01 -14.80 -30.00
CA ARG A 51 -26.91 -14.77 -29.03
C ARG A 51 -25.67 -14.32 -29.78
N ASP A 52 -25.21 -13.11 -29.50
CA ASP A 52 -23.82 -12.78 -29.76
C ASP A 52 -22.97 -13.55 -28.75
N GLN A 53 -22.27 -14.58 -29.22
CA GLN A 53 -21.18 -15.18 -28.46
C GLN A 53 -19.95 -14.30 -28.67
N ALA A 54 -19.53 -13.59 -27.62
CA ALA A 54 -18.22 -12.95 -27.59
C ALA A 54 -17.13 -14.04 -27.56
N ASP A 55 -16.05 -13.83 -28.29
CA ASP A 55 -14.98 -14.82 -28.48
C ASP A 55 -13.89 -14.70 -27.38
N ASP A 56 -14.18 -15.24 -26.20
CA ASP A 56 -13.22 -15.37 -25.09
C ASP A 56 -11.99 -16.23 -25.43
N THR A 57 -11.98 -16.92 -26.58
CA THR A 57 -10.85 -17.77 -27.01
C THR A 57 -9.81 -17.03 -27.85
N GLN A 58 -10.19 -15.99 -28.59
CA GLN A 58 -9.27 -15.28 -29.48
C GLN A 58 -8.28 -14.40 -28.70
N ASP A 59 -8.73 -13.72 -27.65
CA ASP A 59 -7.93 -12.76 -26.87
C ASP A 59 -6.78 -13.44 -26.09
N SER A 60 -7.02 -14.64 -25.54
CA SER A 60 -5.98 -15.37 -24.79
C SER A 60 -4.75 -15.75 -25.65
N GLU A 61 -4.96 -16.17 -26.89
CA GLU A 61 -3.84 -16.46 -27.81
C GLU A 61 -3.22 -15.18 -28.41
N GLN A 62 -3.99 -14.10 -28.54
CA GLN A 62 -3.44 -12.79 -28.90
C GLN A 62 -2.54 -12.23 -27.78
N LEU A 63 -2.95 -12.37 -26.52
CA LEU A 63 -2.17 -12.01 -25.35
C LEU A 63 -0.90 -12.86 -25.22
N LYS A 64 -1.01 -14.19 -25.33
CA LYS A 64 0.16 -15.11 -25.32
C LYS A 64 1.15 -14.83 -26.44
N SER A 65 0.67 -14.52 -27.64
CA SER A 65 1.56 -14.19 -28.77
C SER A 65 2.19 -12.80 -28.64
N THR A 66 1.48 -11.83 -28.06
CA THR A 66 2.02 -10.49 -27.73
C THR A 66 3.09 -10.57 -26.63
N ILE A 67 2.83 -11.31 -25.55
CA ILE A 67 3.81 -11.58 -24.48
C ILE A 67 5.02 -12.33 -25.05
N LYS A 68 4.83 -13.31 -25.93
CA LYS A 68 5.95 -13.95 -26.65
C LYS A 68 6.75 -12.98 -27.51
N ALA A 69 6.11 -12.07 -28.22
CA ALA A 69 6.80 -11.09 -29.06
C ALA A 69 7.66 -10.14 -28.20
N TRP A 70 7.10 -9.61 -27.10
CA TRP A 70 7.84 -8.81 -26.11
C TRP A 70 9.01 -9.59 -25.48
N ALA A 71 8.83 -10.88 -25.19
CA ALA A 71 9.86 -11.75 -24.63
C ALA A 71 10.87 -12.31 -25.66
N LEU A 72 10.75 -11.96 -26.96
CA LEU A 72 11.63 -12.43 -28.03
C LEU A 72 12.58 -11.35 -28.56
N ASP A 73 12.15 -10.08 -28.59
CA ASP A 73 13.02 -8.92 -28.81
C ASP A 73 13.23 -8.17 -27.47
N PRO A 74 14.18 -8.60 -26.61
CA PRO A 74 14.59 -7.77 -25.48
C PRO A 74 15.14 -6.44 -26.02
N VAL A 75 14.68 -5.32 -25.44
CA VAL A 75 15.19 -3.99 -25.77
C VAL A 75 16.64 -3.90 -25.29
N THR A 76 17.55 -4.26 -26.20
CA THR A 76 18.98 -4.30 -25.98
C THR A 76 19.56 -2.89 -26.02
N VAL A 77 19.32 -2.16 -24.92
CA VAL A 77 20.15 -1.00 -24.53
C VAL A 77 21.57 -1.53 -24.41
N THR A 78 22.36 -1.31 -25.46
CA THR A 78 23.67 -1.95 -25.64
C THR A 78 24.72 -1.20 -24.83
N ALA A 79 24.65 -1.41 -23.51
CA ALA A 79 25.58 -0.90 -22.50
C ALA A 79 26.94 -1.62 -22.49
N ASP A 80 27.09 -2.66 -23.32
CA ASP A 80 28.23 -3.58 -23.45
C ASP A 80 29.50 -2.88 -23.98
N GLY A 81 30.07 -2.00 -23.16
CA GLY A 81 31.29 -1.26 -23.43
C GLY A 81 31.45 -0.08 -22.47
N GLU A 82 30.93 1.07 -22.88
CA GLU A 82 31.25 2.37 -22.25
C GLU A 82 30.73 2.50 -20.80
N LEU A 83 29.55 1.95 -20.48
CA LEU A 83 28.98 2.05 -19.12
C LEU A 83 29.76 1.22 -18.09
N LYS A 84 30.23 0.03 -18.47
CA LYS A 84 30.97 -0.86 -17.57
C LYS A 84 32.36 -0.32 -17.23
N GLU A 85 33.03 0.35 -18.17
CA GLU A 85 34.31 1.05 -17.88
C GLU A 85 34.14 2.26 -16.96
N VAL A 86 32.99 2.93 -16.98
CA VAL A 86 32.68 4.11 -16.14
C VAL A 86 32.18 3.72 -14.74
N LEU A 87 31.33 2.70 -14.63
CA LEU A 87 30.71 2.27 -13.38
C LEU A 87 31.53 1.21 -12.61
N GLY A 88 32.30 0.36 -13.30
CA GLY A 88 33.14 -0.66 -12.66
C GLY A 88 32.34 -1.75 -11.95
N ASN A 89 32.40 -1.79 -10.62
CA ASN A 89 31.72 -2.77 -9.77
C ASN A 89 30.49 -2.16 -9.04
N TRP A 90 29.72 -1.32 -9.72
CA TRP A 90 28.44 -0.79 -9.20
C TRP A 90 27.29 -1.30 -10.08
N SER A 91 26.23 -1.82 -9.45
CA SER A 91 24.96 -2.15 -10.11
C SER A 91 24.06 -0.92 -10.17
N VAL A 92 23.15 -0.88 -11.16
CA VAL A 92 22.17 0.20 -11.35
C VAL A 92 20.80 -0.42 -11.55
N TRP A 93 19.80 0.02 -10.80
CA TRP A 93 18.43 -0.48 -10.89
C TRP A 93 17.40 0.64 -11.03
N ILE A 94 16.23 0.25 -11.51
CA ILE A 94 15.06 1.11 -11.63
C ILE A 94 13.85 0.37 -11.03
N ASP A 95 13.15 1.05 -10.13
CA ASP A 95 11.92 0.60 -9.49
C ASP A 95 10.79 1.62 -9.76
N GLY A 96 9.53 1.18 -9.65
CA GLY A 96 8.38 2.08 -9.70
C GLY A 96 7.04 1.41 -9.44
N GLU A 97 6.21 2.04 -8.60
CA GLU A 97 4.80 1.70 -8.47
C GLU A 97 3.99 2.43 -9.57
N PHE A 98 3.26 1.66 -10.38
CA PHE A 98 2.49 2.17 -11.51
C PHE A 98 0.96 2.20 -11.26
N GLY A 99 0.52 1.98 -10.00
CA GLY A 99 -0.88 2.05 -9.57
C GLY A 99 -1.73 0.84 -9.96
N GLU A 100 -3.05 1.03 -10.04
CA GLU A 100 -4.02 -0.04 -10.33
C GLU A 100 -4.11 -0.37 -11.83
N PHE A 101 -3.86 -1.63 -12.23
CA PHE A 101 -4.03 -2.12 -13.60
C PHE A 101 -5.37 -2.87 -13.78
N THR A 102 -6.49 -2.13 -13.83
CA THR A 102 -7.85 -2.72 -13.82
C THR A 102 -8.26 -3.42 -15.13
N LEU A 103 -7.95 -4.71 -15.27
CA LEU A 103 -8.55 -5.57 -16.29
C LEU A 103 -9.99 -5.97 -15.91
N GLY A 104 -10.99 -5.27 -16.46
CA GLY A 104 -12.41 -5.65 -16.38
C GLY A 104 -13.18 -5.07 -15.19
N LYS A 105 -13.85 -3.92 -15.38
CA LYS A 105 -14.63 -3.23 -14.35
C LYS A 105 -15.84 -4.05 -13.86
N THR A 106 -15.84 -4.50 -12.60
CA THR A 106 -17.02 -5.09 -11.94
C THR A 106 -17.24 -4.71 -10.47
N LYS A 107 -16.34 -3.94 -9.84
CA LYS A 107 -16.47 -3.45 -8.45
C LYS A 107 -16.26 -1.93 -8.37
N PRO A 108 -16.83 -1.23 -7.37
CA PRO A 108 -16.44 0.15 -7.05
C PRO A 108 -15.00 0.20 -6.53
N ARG A 109 -14.28 1.31 -6.80
CA ARG A 109 -12.94 1.56 -6.26
C ARG A 109 -12.99 1.68 -4.74
N SER A 110 -12.04 1.05 -4.03
CA SER A 110 -11.80 1.23 -2.58
C SER A 110 -10.62 2.15 -2.27
N ARG A 111 -9.71 2.39 -3.23
CA ARG A 111 -8.55 3.28 -3.09
C ARG A 111 -8.97 4.74 -3.27
N ILE A 112 -8.47 5.62 -2.41
CA ILE A 112 -8.80 7.06 -2.40
C ILE A 112 -7.80 7.87 -3.27
N LEU A 113 -6.57 7.38 -3.41
CA LEU A 113 -5.50 8.00 -4.18
C LEU A 113 -5.00 7.05 -5.29
N ASP A 114 -4.79 7.57 -6.49
CA ASP A 114 -3.99 6.95 -7.54
C ASP A 114 -2.53 7.41 -7.31
N GLU A 115 -1.73 6.58 -6.62
CA GLU A 115 -0.34 6.84 -6.20
C GLU A 115 0.65 6.28 -7.23
N LYS A 116 1.76 6.97 -7.49
CA LYS A 116 2.81 6.54 -8.43
C LYS A 116 4.20 6.92 -7.97
N SER A 117 5.16 6.02 -8.17
CA SER A 117 6.57 6.25 -7.84
C SER A 117 7.51 5.82 -8.97
N PHE A 118 8.70 6.42 -8.99
CA PHE A 118 9.81 6.04 -9.83
C PHE A 118 11.12 6.27 -9.06
N HIS A 119 11.93 5.22 -8.92
CA HIS A 119 13.21 5.26 -8.25
C HIS A 119 14.32 4.82 -9.20
N ILE A 120 15.47 5.51 -9.12
CA ILE A 120 16.71 5.06 -9.74
C ILE A 120 17.79 4.94 -8.66
N GLY A 121 18.40 3.76 -8.58
CA GLY A 121 19.40 3.42 -7.57
C GLY A 121 20.74 3.01 -8.16
N ILE A 122 21.79 3.16 -7.35
CA ILE A 122 23.14 2.70 -7.64
C ILE A 122 23.76 2.16 -6.34
N ASP A 123 24.16 0.90 -6.35
CA ASP A 123 24.79 0.21 -5.21
C ASP A 123 25.99 -0.63 -5.63
N LYS A 124 26.72 -1.09 -4.61
CA LYS A 124 27.89 -1.92 -4.76
C LYS A 124 27.95 -2.95 -3.63
N THR A 125 28.25 -4.19 -3.99
CA THR A 125 28.67 -5.24 -3.06
C THR A 125 30.05 -4.93 -2.48
N LEU A 126 30.17 -5.09 -1.16
CA LEU A 126 31.38 -4.75 -0.39
C LEU A 126 32.19 -5.99 0.01
N SER A 127 31.52 -7.15 0.12
CA SER A 127 32.10 -8.45 0.48
C SER A 127 31.48 -9.58 -0.34
N ASP A 128 32.15 -10.74 -0.38
CA ASP A 128 31.61 -11.97 -0.97
C ASP A 128 30.46 -12.56 -0.13
N ASP A 129 30.37 -12.18 1.15
CA ASP A 129 29.34 -12.60 2.10
C ASP A 129 27.98 -11.87 1.88
N GLY A 130 27.95 -10.87 1.00
CA GLY A 130 26.72 -10.18 0.58
C GLY A 130 26.42 -8.88 1.32
N ASP A 131 27.45 -8.21 1.86
CA ASP A 131 27.35 -6.81 2.28
C ASP A 131 27.16 -5.90 1.06
N MET A 132 26.34 -4.86 1.21
CA MET A 132 25.96 -3.95 0.13
C MET A 132 25.75 -2.53 0.66
N PHE A 133 26.09 -1.52 -0.16
CA PHE A 133 25.80 -0.11 0.14
C PHE A 133 25.48 0.66 -1.15
N GLY A 134 24.53 1.60 -1.08
CA GLY A 134 24.08 2.37 -2.23
C GLY A 134 23.35 3.67 -1.93
N PHE A 135 22.89 4.28 -3.01
CA PHE A 135 22.14 5.53 -3.03
C PHE A 135 20.97 5.43 -4.02
N ALA A 136 19.85 6.08 -3.72
CA ALA A 136 18.72 6.19 -4.64
C ALA A 136 18.18 7.62 -4.71
N LEU A 137 17.60 7.94 -5.87
CA LEU A 137 16.79 9.14 -6.12
C LEU A 137 15.38 8.71 -6.45
N GLY A 138 14.39 9.32 -5.78
CA GLY A 138 12.98 9.00 -5.95
C GLY A 138 12.14 10.18 -6.41
N LEU A 139 11.16 9.88 -7.25
CA LEU A 139 10.09 10.77 -7.66
C LEU A 139 8.75 10.10 -7.33
N GLY A 140 7.84 10.82 -6.68
CA GLY A 140 6.48 10.36 -6.40
C GLY A 140 5.44 11.41 -6.76
N GLU A 141 4.23 10.97 -7.12
CA GLU A 141 3.06 11.82 -7.36
C GLU A 141 1.78 11.08 -7.00
N ASP A 142 1.02 11.62 -6.05
CA ASP A 142 -0.27 11.07 -5.61
C ASP A 142 -1.40 12.03 -6.03
N ARG A 143 -2.49 11.48 -6.59
CA ARG A 143 -3.67 12.26 -6.99
C ARG A 143 -4.97 11.57 -6.56
N PRO A 144 -6.10 12.29 -6.40
CA PRO A 144 -7.37 11.67 -6.02
C PRO A 144 -7.88 10.68 -7.09
N ALA A 145 -8.20 9.46 -6.67
CA ALA A 145 -8.67 8.38 -7.55
C ALA A 145 -10.11 8.58 -8.08
N ASP A 146 -10.85 9.52 -7.51
CA ASP A 146 -12.08 10.07 -8.07
C ASP A 146 -12.11 11.59 -7.87
N ARG A 147 -12.62 12.34 -8.85
CA ARG A 147 -12.61 13.82 -8.88
C ARG A 147 -14.01 14.37 -8.66
N ASN A 148 -14.55 14.12 -7.47
CA ASN A 148 -15.81 14.71 -7.01
C ASN A 148 -15.60 16.13 -6.47
N HIS A 149 -16.66 16.93 -6.45
CA HIS A 149 -16.56 18.37 -6.71
C HIS A 149 -16.03 19.24 -5.55
N ASP A 150 -15.87 18.70 -4.35
CA ASP A 150 -15.86 19.52 -3.12
C ASP A 150 -14.47 19.77 -2.52
N SER A 151 -13.48 18.89 -2.74
CA SER A 151 -12.07 19.14 -2.35
C SER A 151 -11.11 18.19 -3.07
N HIS A 152 -9.92 18.69 -3.44
CA HIS A 152 -8.85 17.93 -4.07
C HIS A 152 -7.48 18.28 -3.46
N MET A 153 -6.57 17.31 -3.44
CA MET A 153 -5.16 17.50 -3.12
C MET A 153 -4.31 16.66 -4.08
N GLU A 154 -3.33 17.27 -4.74
CA GLU A 154 -2.31 16.57 -5.54
C GLU A 154 -0.93 16.78 -4.87
N SER A 155 -0.19 15.70 -4.61
CA SER A 155 1.14 15.72 -4.01
C SER A 155 2.24 15.50 -5.06
N ARG A 156 3.47 15.92 -4.75
CA ARG A 156 4.69 15.43 -5.36
C ARG A 156 5.77 15.21 -4.32
N ASN A 157 6.63 14.23 -4.56
CA ASN A 157 7.72 13.85 -3.69
C ASN A 157 9.03 13.80 -4.51
N TYR A 158 10.08 14.41 -3.96
CA TYR A 158 11.44 14.41 -4.50
C TYR A 158 12.39 13.94 -3.41
N SER A 159 12.85 12.68 -3.48
CA SER A 159 13.65 12.05 -2.41
C SER A 159 15.07 11.72 -2.83
N PHE A 160 15.97 11.75 -1.86
CA PHE A 160 17.32 11.19 -1.93
C PHE A 160 17.58 10.34 -0.71
N SER A 161 18.06 9.11 -0.91
CA SER A 161 18.34 8.17 0.17
C SER A 161 19.67 7.45 -0.02
N THR A 162 20.16 6.89 1.09
CA THR A 162 21.25 5.93 1.12
C THR A 162 20.80 4.70 1.90
N TYR A 163 21.20 3.52 1.42
CA TYR A 163 20.79 2.24 1.95
C TYR A 163 21.95 1.27 2.00
N GLY A 164 21.78 0.19 2.75
CA GLY A 164 22.75 -0.89 2.76
C GLY A 164 22.25 -2.13 3.50
N LYS A 165 23.00 -3.21 3.31
CA LYS A 165 22.84 -4.49 3.97
C LYS A 165 24.19 -4.90 4.55
N PHE A 166 24.17 -5.36 5.79
CA PHE A 166 25.28 -6.09 6.41
C PHE A 166 24.82 -7.51 6.70
N ASP A 167 25.61 -8.54 6.36
CA ASP A 167 25.23 -9.96 6.50
C ASP A 167 26.26 -10.70 7.38
N ASP A 168 25.81 -11.46 8.37
CA ASP A 168 26.69 -12.30 9.21
C ASP A 168 26.71 -13.79 8.82
N GLY A 169 26.02 -14.14 7.73
CA GLY A 169 25.83 -15.51 7.24
C GLY A 169 24.66 -16.25 7.90
N ARG A 170 23.91 -15.60 8.79
CA ARG A 170 22.64 -16.09 9.36
C ARG A 170 21.58 -15.01 9.38
N ASP A 171 21.95 -13.85 9.92
CA ASP A 171 21.08 -12.70 10.11
C ASP A 171 21.70 -11.51 9.37
N ALA A 172 20.84 -10.70 8.73
CA ALA A 172 21.23 -9.52 7.99
C ALA A 172 20.57 -8.25 8.58
N LEU A 173 21.38 -7.21 8.78
CA LEU A 173 20.91 -5.88 9.13
C LEU A 173 20.80 -5.03 7.86
N GLN A 174 19.59 -4.69 7.46
CA GLN A 174 19.33 -3.72 6.41
C GLN A 174 19.00 -2.35 7.01
N PHE A 175 19.38 -1.29 6.29
CA PHE A 175 19.01 0.08 6.62
C PHE A 175 18.70 0.89 5.35
N ILE A 176 17.87 1.92 5.51
CA ILE A 176 17.74 3.04 4.59
C ILE A 176 17.55 4.32 5.39
N PHE A 177 18.21 5.40 4.96
CA PHE A 177 18.02 6.76 5.49
C PHE A 177 17.91 7.73 4.34
N GLY A 178 16.99 8.69 4.42
CA GLY A 178 16.79 9.65 3.34
C GLY A 178 16.15 10.96 3.77
N ILE A 179 16.13 11.88 2.81
CA ILE A 179 15.48 13.17 2.89
C ILE A 179 14.58 13.36 1.66
N SER A 180 13.47 14.05 1.85
CA SER A 180 12.49 14.33 0.79
C SER A 180 12.03 15.77 0.85
N LYS A 181 11.86 16.40 -0.32
CA LYS A 181 11.00 17.57 -0.48
C LYS A 181 9.63 17.11 -0.96
N LEU A 182 8.58 17.57 -0.30
CA LEU A 182 7.19 17.34 -0.67
C LEU A 182 6.57 18.66 -1.16
N GLU A 183 5.74 18.59 -2.19
CA GLU A 183 5.00 19.73 -2.74
C GLU A 183 3.52 19.37 -2.85
N PHE A 184 2.64 20.15 -2.24
CA PHE A 184 1.20 19.91 -2.21
C PHE A 184 0.45 21.05 -2.90
N ASN A 185 -0.50 20.70 -3.76
CA ASN A 185 -1.47 21.64 -4.35
C ASN A 185 -2.86 21.24 -3.86
N SER A 186 -3.61 22.18 -3.28
CA SER A 186 -4.97 21.94 -2.79
C SER A 186 -5.99 22.85 -3.47
N ASP A 187 -7.16 22.29 -3.77
CA ASP A 187 -8.40 22.99 -4.16
C ASP A 187 -9.46 22.64 -3.09
N ARG A 188 -9.93 23.61 -2.31
CA ARG A 188 -10.99 23.45 -1.28
C ARG A 188 -12.22 24.27 -1.68
N LEU A 189 -13.40 23.66 -1.76
CA LEU A 189 -14.65 24.37 -1.98
C LEU A 189 -15.26 24.79 -0.63
N ASP A 190 -15.59 26.07 -0.48
CA ASP A 190 -16.27 26.62 0.69
C ASP A 190 -17.50 27.41 0.25
N GLY A 191 -18.67 26.74 0.24
CA GLY A 191 -19.90 27.28 -0.34
C GLY A 191 -19.79 27.44 -1.87
N GLU A 192 -19.59 28.68 -2.34
CA GLU A 192 -19.33 29.00 -3.75
C GLU A 192 -17.86 29.42 -4.00
N GLU A 193 -17.03 29.54 -2.96
CA GLU A 193 -15.63 29.96 -3.07
C GLU A 193 -14.70 28.76 -3.33
N LEU A 194 -13.93 28.79 -4.41
CA LEU A 194 -12.90 27.79 -4.69
C LEU A 194 -11.53 28.32 -4.22
N LEU A 195 -11.03 27.77 -3.13
CA LEU A 195 -9.87 28.23 -2.38
C LEU A 195 -8.66 27.34 -2.72
N ARG A 196 -7.59 27.96 -3.21
CA ARG A 196 -6.39 27.27 -3.69
C ARG A 196 -5.21 27.43 -2.75
N GLY A 197 -4.60 26.33 -2.34
CA GLY A 197 -3.36 26.32 -1.57
C GLY A 197 -2.19 25.73 -2.35
N GLN A 198 -0.98 26.22 -2.06
CA GLN A 198 0.27 25.53 -2.38
C GLN A 198 1.12 25.47 -1.11
N ARG A 199 1.56 24.28 -0.72
CA ARG A 199 2.34 24.05 0.51
C ARG A 199 3.57 23.20 0.19
N GLU A 200 4.73 23.61 0.66
CA GLU A 200 5.94 22.77 0.63
C GLU A 200 6.14 22.09 1.99
N ALA A 201 6.85 20.98 2.01
CA ALA A 201 7.31 20.35 3.25
C ALA A 201 8.66 19.66 3.07
N ASN A 202 9.42 19.58 4.15
CA ASN A 202 10.72 18.92 4.22
C ASN A 202 10.59 17.71 5.15
N GLN A 203 11.04 16.54 4.69
CA GLN A 203 10.95 15.29 5.44
C GLN A 203 12.33 14.65 5.59
N ALA A 204 12.61 14.11 6.77
CA ALA A 204 13.65 13.10 6.99
C ALA A 204 12.98 11.77 7.31
N PHE A 205 13.50 10.67 6.77
CA PHE A 205 12.96 9.33 6.98
C PHE A 205 14.06 8.28 7.11
N GLY A 206 13.72 7.13 7.70
CA GLY A 206 14.59 5.97 7.71
C GLY A 206 13.88 4.70 8.14
N SER A 207 14.52 3.57 7.87
CA SER A 207 14.10 2.24 8.29
C SER A 207 15.31 1.39 8.68
N LEU A 208 15.11 0.52 9.66
CA LEU A 208 16.06 -0.51 10.10
C LEU A 208 15.33 -1.84 10.14
N ALA A 209 15.85 -2.84 9.43
CA ALA A 209 15.30 -4.19 9.42
C ALA A 209 16.37 -5.23 9.81
N LEU A 210 16.04 -6.09 10.77
CA LEU A 210 16.81 -7.29 11.09
C LEU A 210 16.10 -8.49 10.48
N ILE A 211 16.75 -9.16 9.54
CA ILE A 211 16.22 -10.27 8.74
C ILE A 211 17.00 -11.53 9.10
N GLY A 212 16.37 -12.54 9.67
CA GLY A 212 17.01 -13.84 9.92
C GLY A 212 16.80 -14.80 8.75
N SER A 213 17.72 -15.75 8.56
CA SER A 213 17.59 -16.81 7.54
C SER A 213 17.23 -18.17 8.17
N MET A 214 16.13 -18.77 7.72
CA MET A 214 15.73 -20.15 8.06
C MET A 214 15.98 -21.13 6.90
N ASN A 215 16.92 -20.79 6.01
CA ASN A 215 17.22 -21.54 4.79
C ASN A 215 17.95 -22.86 5.09
N ASN A 216 17.57 -23.92 4.38
CA ASN A 216 18.20 -25.24 4.49
C ASN A 216 18.94 -25.58 3.18
N GLN A 217 20.24 -25.86 3.26
CA GLN A 217 21.10 -26.16 2.10
C GLN A 217 20.63 -27.36 1.25
N SER A 218 19.73 -28.21 1.77
CA SER A 218 19.11 -29.32 1.02
C SER A 218 17.74 -28.97 0.41
N SER A 219 17.36 -27.69 0.37
CA SER A 219 16.01 -27.22 0.03
C SER A 219 16.06 -26.00 -0.89
N ASN A 220 15.09 -25.93 -1.81
CA ASN A 220 14.86 -24.75 -2.66
C ASN A 220 13.96 -23.70 -1.99
N TRP A 221 13.35 -24.03 -0.83
CA TRP A 221 12.62 -23.07 0.00
C TRP A 221 13.57 -22.09 0.67
N GLN A 222 13.25 -20.81 0.57
CA GLN A 222 13.87 -19.74 1.33
C GLN A 222 12.81 -19.13 2.27
N ILE A 223 13.18 -18.89 3.53
CA ILE A 223 12.28 -18.38 4.56
C ILE A 223 13.05 -17.35 5.39
N SER A 224 12.61 -16.10 5.32
CA SER A 224 13.30 -14.94 5.90
C SER A 224 12.37 -14.17 6.85
N PRO A 225 12.25 -14.58 8.13
CA PRO A 225 11.52 -13.78 9.13
C PRO A 225 12.29 -12.51 9.47
N TYR A 226 11.57 -11.40 9.64
CA TYR A 226 12.17 -10.09 9.91
C TYR A 226 11.44 -9.28 10.97
N LEU A 227 12.18 -8.38 11.61
CA LEU A 227 11.69 -7.28 12.45
C LEU A 227 12.13 -5.96 11.82
N ARG A 228 11.19 -5.06 11.54
CA ARG A 228 11.46 -3.74 10.93
C ARG A 228 10.97 -2.61 11.84
N ILE A 229 11.72 -1.52 11.87
CA ILE A 229 11.33 -0.27 12.53
C ILE A 229 11.52 0.87 11.51
N ASP A 230 10.42 1.54 11.20
CA ASP A 230 10.38 2.68 10.28
C ASP A 230 10.12 3.98 11.07
N GLY A 231 10.64 5.11 10.59
CA GLY A 231 10.35 6.41 11.19
C GLY A 231 10.50 7.56 10.20
N SER A 232 9.66 8.59 10.36
CA SER A 232 9.78 9.83 9.59
C SER A 232 9.39 11.06 10.41
N TYR A 233 10.01 12.19 10.08
CA TYR A 233 9.69 13.50 10.62
C TYR A 233 9.49 14.46 9.45
N THR A 234 8.35 15.13 9.39
CA THR A 234 7.95 16.03 8.31
C THR A 234 7.60 17.40 8.87
N GLU A 235 8.26 18.44 8.38
CA GLU A 235 8.02 19.83 8.69
C GLU A 235 7.38 20.49 7.46
N PHE A 236 6.11 20.90 7.57
CA PHE A 236 5.36 21.54 6.50
C PHE A 236 5.35 23.05 6.66
N ASP A 237 5.79 23.75 5.61
CA ASP A 237 5.93 25.20 5.58
C ASP A 237 4.58 25.91 5.80
N ARG A 238 4.65 27.16 6.28
CA ARG A 238 3.51 28.05 6.43
C ARG A 238 2.98 28.52 5.06
N PHE A 239 1.67 28.40 4.81
CA PHE A 239 1.05 28.77 3.53
C PHE A 239 -0.30 29.50 3.68
N SER A 240 -0.73 30.17 2.61
CA SER A 240 -2.04 30.83 2.53
C SER A 240 -2.84 30.32 1.33
N GLU A 241 -4.13 30.09 1.53
CA GLU A 241 -5.09 29.87 0.44
C GLU A 241 -5.38 31.19 -0.32
N MET A 242 -5.83 31.06 -1.56
CA MET A 242 -6.32 32.15 -2.40
C MET A 242 -7.62 31.75 -3.09
N GLY A 243 -8.67 32.58 -3.01
CA GLY A 243 -9.90 32.36 -3.80
C GLY A 243 -11.12 33.17 -3.38
N GLY A 244 -11.20 33.57 -2.11
CA GLY A 244 -12.34 34.30 -1.54
C GLY A 244 -12.10 34.76 -0.10
N GLU A 245 -13.15 35.16 0.60
CA GLU A 245 -13.07 35.67 1.99
C GLU A 245 -12.83 34.54 3.02
N ALA A 246 -13.24 33.30 2.72
CA ALA A 246 -13.01 32.12 3.56
C ALA A 246 -11.61 31.49 3.42
N ALA A 247 -10.71 32.12 2.64
CA ALA A 247 -9.32 31.68 2.45
C ALA A 247 -8.52 31.70 3.76
N LEU A 248 -8.04 30.54 4.21
CA LEU A 248 -7.26 30.37 5.42
C LEU A 248 -5.75 30.55 5.17
N THR A 249 -5.05 31.10 6.15
CA THR A 249 -3.60 30.97 6.29
C THR A 249 -3.32 29.94 7.38
N PHE A 250 -2.44 28.98 7.09
CA PHE A 250 -2.01 27.92 7.99
C PHE A 250 -0.54 28.12 8.32
N ASP A 251 -0.20 28.20 9.60
CA ASP A 251 1.19 28.28 10.05
C ASP A 251 1.92 26.92 9.91
N GLU A 252 3.21 26.88 10.22
CA GLU A 252 4.04 25.66 10.20
C GLU A 252 3.39 24.49 10.96
N LEU A 253 3.60 23.27 10.46
CA LEU A 253 3.03 22.04 11.00
C LEU A 253 4.10 20.93 11.03
N THR A 254 4.16 20.14 12.09
CA THR A 254 5.06 18.99 12.19
C THR A 254 4.29 17.69 12.33
N LEU A 255 4.66 16.67 11.54
CA LEU A 255 4.16 15.30 11.61
C LEU A 255 5.31 14.35 11.89
N SER A 256 5.19 13.58 12.97
CA SER A 256 6.12 12.50 13.33
C SER A 256 5.43 11.15 13.16
N ASN A 257 6.09 10.19 12.50
CA ASN A 257 5.63 8.82 12.39
C ASN A 257 6.69 7.86 12.91
N ALA A 258 6.25 6.81 13.60
CA ALA A 258 7.05 5.65 13.94
C ALA A 258 6.22 4.38 13.71
N LYS A 259 6.78 3.38 13.04
CA LYS A 259 6.17 2.06 12.85
C LYS A 259 7.13 0.99 13.32
N ALA A 260 6.60 -0.05 13.93
CA ALA A 260 7.34 -1.28 14.23
C ALA A 260 6.54 -2.47 13.69
N SER A 261 7.19 -3.31 12.88
CA SER A 261 6.55 -4.45 12.25
C SER A 261 7.36 -5.73 12.36
N ILE A 262 6.64 -6.85 12.30
CA ILE A 262 7.19 -8.20 12.20
C ILE A 262 6.62 -8.85 10.95
N GLY A 263 7.46 -9.52 10.18
CA GLY A 263 7.03 -10.19 8.95
C GLY A 263 7.87 -11.40 8.62
N THR A 264 7.57 -12.02 7.48
CA THR A 264 8.32 -13.15 6.92
C THR A 264 8.12 -13.23 5.42
N ASP A 265 9.23 -13.26 4.70
CA ASP A 265 9.26 -13.61 3.27
C ASP A 265 9.40 -15.13 3.12
N ILE A 266 8.64 -15.72 2.21
CA ILE A 266 8.68 -17.15 1.88
C ILE A 266 8.76 -17.28 0.36
N SER A 267 9.83 -17.89 -0.16
CA SER A 267 10.00 -18.11 -1.60
C SER A 267 10.46 -19.53 -1.92
N TYR A 268 10.33 -19.92 -3.20
CA TYR A 268 10.80 -21.22 -3.67
C TYR A 268 11.52 -21.10 -5.01
N LEU A 269 12.80 -21.50 -5.05
CA LEU A 269 13.62 -21.43 -6.25
C LEU A 269 13.35 -22.60 -7.23
N PHE A 270 12.69 -22.33 -8.34
CA PHE A 270 12.67 -23.22 -9.51
C PHE A 270 13.89 -22.91 -10.39
N ALA A 271 15.02 -23.56 -10.07
CA ALA A 271 16.23 -23.47 -10.86
C ALA A 271 16.05 -24.11 -12.26
N GLY A 272 16.32 -23.35 -13.32
CA GLY A 272 16.11 -23.78 -14.70
C GLY A 272 17.36 -23.64 -15.57
N SER A 273 17.37 -24.28 -16.74
CA SER A 273 18.54 -24.28 -17.65
C SER A 273 18.64 -23.04 -18.55
N LYS A 274 17.70 -22.10 -18.45
CA LYS A 274 17.63 -20.86 -19.25
C LYS A 274 17.08 -19.63 -18.52
N TYR A 275 16.53 -19.83 -17.33
CA TYR A 275 15.97 -18.81 -16.45
C TYR A 275 15.71 -19.49 -15.10
N ASN A 276 15.78 -18.72 -14.01
CA ASN A 276 15.31 -19.16 -12.70
C ASN A 276 13.98 -18.47 -12.41
N VAL A 277 13.05 -19.18 -11.76
CA VAL A 277 11.76 -18.60 -11.34
C VAL A 277 11.61 -18.77 -9.84
N MET A 278 11.27 -17.69 -9.14
CA MET A 278 11.09 -17.68 -7.71
C MET A 278 9.76 -16.98 -7.37
N PRO A 279 8.63 -17.72 -7.34
CA PRO A 279 7.43 -17.25 -6.68
C PRO A 279 7.72 -17.03 -5.19
N TYR A 280 7.10 -15.98 -4.64
CA TYR A 280 7.22 -15.61 -3.24
C TYR A 280 5.88 -15.17 -2.67
N VAL A 281 5.78 -15.19 -1.34
CA VAL A 281 4.75 -14.53 -0.55
C VAL A 281 5.38 -13.91 0.68
N THR A 282 5.02 -12.66 0.95
CA THR A 282 5.43 -11.91 2.14
C THR A 282 4.22 -11.66 3.01
N PHE A 283 4.37 -11.81 4.32
CA PHE A 283 3.36 -11.42 5.31
C PHE A 283 4.00 -10.41 6.27
N GLU A 284 3.37 -9.26 6.49
CA GLU A 284 3.76 -8.31 7.54
C GLU A 284 2.56 -7.99 8.46
N TYR A 285 2.85 -7.82 9.75
CA TYR A 285 1.98 -7.15 10.70
C TYR A 285 2.72 -5.97 11.36
N GLY A 286 2.12 -4.78 11.32
CA GLY A 286 2.71 -3.52 11.80
C GLY A 286 1.87 -2.84 12.89
N LEU A 287 2.57 -2.15 13.79
CA LEU A 287 2.02 -1.20 14.74
C LEU A 287 2.55 0.19 14.40
N ASP A 288 1.64 1.10 14.03
CA ASP A 288 1.98 2.48 13.69
C ASP A 288 1.64 3.43 14.85
N TYR A 289 2.43 4.50 14.97
CA TYR A 289 2.17 5.66 15.81
C TYR A 289 2.44 6.94 15.00
N SER A 290 1.44 7.81 14.88
CA SER A 290 1.53 9.10 14.21
C SER A 290 1.14 10.22 15.16
N GLU A 291 1.99 11.24 15.30
CA GLU A 291 1.78 12.43 16.11
C GLU A 291 1.81 13.67 15.21
N THR A 292 0.71 14.41 15.14
CA THR A 292 0.61 15.68 14.41
C THR A 292 0.50 16.82 15.41
N SER A 293 1.35 17.85 15.27
CA SER A 293 1.20 19.08 16.06
C SER A 293 -0.15 19.76 15.78
N ALA A 294 -0.71 20.47 16.75
CA ALA A 294 -1.93 21.26 16.52
C ALA A 294 -1.69 22.37 15.47
N GLN A 295 -2.56 22.45 14.46
CA GLN A 295 -2.45 23.40 13.35
C GLN A 295 -3.01 24.77 13.77
N ASN A 296 -2.13 25.78 13.85
CA ASN A 296 -2.55 27.18 13.95
C ASN A 296 -3.01 27.68 12.58
N MET A 297 -4.15 28.38 12.52
CA MET A 297 -4.72 28.90 11.29
C MET A 297 -5.58 30.14 11.52
N TYR A 298 -5.75 30.99 10.52
CA TYR A 298 -6.63 32.15 10.59
C TYR A 298 -7.19 32.55 9.22
N TYR A 299 -8.36 33.18 9.18
CA TYR A 299 -8.90 33.76 7.94
C TYR A 299 -7.98 34.87 7.43
N THR A 300 -7.48 34.73 6.20
CA THR A 300 -6.45 35.60 5.63
C THR A 300 -6.88 37.07 5.60
N VAL A 301 -8.19 37.33 5.49
CA VAL A 301 -8.82 38.67 5.58
C VAL A 301 -8.87 39.25 7.00
N GLU A 302 -8.92 38.44 8.06
CA GLU A 302 -8.86 38.87 9.45
C GLU A 302 -7.41 39.01 9.98
N GLY A 303 -6.49 38.23 9.41
CA GLY A 303 -5.08 38.20 9.80
C GLY A 303 -4.80 37.52 11.14
N ALA A 304 -3.52 37.28 11.44
CA ALA A 304 -3.04 36.55 12.61
C ALA A 304 -3.44 37.13 14.00
N SER A 305 -4.18 38.25 14.03
CA SER A 305 -4.81 38.78 15.24
C SER A 305 -5.96 37.89 15.76
N ARG A 306 -6.49 37.00 14.90
CA ARG A 306 -7.60 36.08 15.18
C ARG A 306 -7.20 34.65 14.83
N ASN A 307 -6.30 34.10 15.63
CA ASN A 307 -5.82 32.72 15.46
C ASN A 307 -6.82 31.69 15.99
N TYR A 308 -6.98 30.61 15.24
CA TYR A 308 -7.72 29.40 15.56
C TYR A 308 -6.73 28.24 15.65
N ILE A 309 -7.01 27.26 16.50
CA ILE A 309 -6.17 26.08 16.69
C ILE A 309 -7.02 24.85 16.39
N LEU A 310 -6.62 24.09 15.37
CA LEU A 310 -7.18 22.77 15.08
C LEU A 310 -6.29 21.71 15.74
N ASP A 311 -6.86 20.99 16.71
CA ASP A 311 -6.21 19.84 17.31
C ASP A 311 -6.27 18.65 16.33
N LEU A 312 -5.09 18.13 15.96
CA LEU A 312 -4.91 17.11 14.91
C LEU A 312 -4.52 15.74 15.46
N GLY A 313 -4.98 15.42 16.68
CA GLY A 313 -4.96 14.08 17.23
C GLY A 313 -3.59 13.65 17.77
N ASP A 314 -3.42 13.79 19.08
CA ASP A 314 -2.33 13.16 19.85
C ASP A 314 -2.27 11.65 19.54
N GLY A 315 -1.16 11.23 18.94
CA GLY A 315 -0.68 9.87 19.04
C GLY A 315 -1.60 8.80 18.48
N MET A 316 -2.16 9.06 17.29
CA MET A 316 -2.94 8.11 16.49
C MET A 316 -2.17 6.80 16.36
N LYS A 317 -2.77 5.70 16.85
CA LYS A 317 -2.20 4.35 16.77
C LYS A 317 -2.98 3.55 15.75
N ALA A 318 -2.29 2.80 14.91
CA ALA A 318 -2.94 1.92 13.95
C ALA A 318 -2.35 0.51 13.97
N HIS A 319 -3.16 -0.45 13.58
CA HIS A 319 -2.76 -1.82 13.32
C HIS A 319 -2.82 -2.05 11.81
N ASN A 320 -1.68 -2.35 11.22
CA ASN A 320 -1.55 -2.61 9.79
C ASN A 320 -1.24 -4.08 9.54
N TRP A 321 -1.73 -4.60 8.41
CA TRP A 321 -1.31 -5.88 7.86
C TRP A 321 -1.04 -5.73 6.37
N GLU A 322 -0.08 -6.52 5.87
CA GLU A 322 0.31 -6.54 4.47
C GLU A 322 0.51 -8.00 4.03
N VAL A 323 0.05 -8.31 2.82
CA VAL A 323 0.34 -9.55 2.12
C VAL A 323 0.77 -9.19 0.70
N ASP A 324 2.00 -9.49 0.33
CA ASP A 324 2.45 -9.43 -1.07
C ASP A 324 2.59 -10.84 -1.63
N ILE A 325 2.17 -11.04 -2.88
CA ILE A 325 2.36 -12.29 -3.63
C ILE A 325 2.87 -11.94 -5.01
N GLY A 326 4.02 -12.50 -5.36
CA GLY A 326 4.66 -12.21 -6.64
C GLY A 326 5.55 -13.32 -7.15
N LEU A 327 6.24 -13.01 -8.24
CA LEU A 327 7.09 -13.92 -8.98
C LEU A 327 8.29 -13.16 -9.54
N MET A 328 9.48 -13.53 -9.04
CA MET A 328 10.76 -13.05 -9.54
C MET A 328 11.27 -13.98 -10.65
N ILE A 329 11.81 -13.40 -11.71
CA ILE A 329 12.44 -14.11 -12.84
C ILE A 329 13.87 -13.58 -12.98
N GLU A 330 14.84 -14.46 -12.85
CA GLU A 330 16.25 -14.19 -13.15
C GLU A 330 16.61 -14.78 -14.52
N THR A 331 17.29 -14.00 -15.35
CA THR A 331 17.68 -14.39 -16.70
C THR A 331 19.20 -14.37 -16.88
N PHE A 332 19.72 -15.22 -17.77
CA PHE A 332 21.16 -15.25 -18.09
C PHE A 332 21.72 -13.97 -18.75
N ALA A 333 20.85 -12.97 -19.01
CA ALA A 333 21.24 -11.62 -19.44
C ALA A 333 21.55 -10.68 -18.26
N ALA A 334 21.64 -11.21 -17.04
CA ALA A 334 21.82 -10.46 -15.78
C ALA A 334 20.70 -9.46 -15.45
N MET A 335 19.56 -9.59 -16.13
CA MET A 335 18.31 -8.90 -15.82
C MET A 335 17.47 -9.75 -14.87
N ASN A 336 17.01 -9.12 -13.78
CA ASN A 336 16.02 -9.67 -12.85
C ASN A 336 14.72 -8.86 -12.96
N THR A 337 13.59 -9.55 -12.97
CA THR A 337 12.26 -8.94 -13.09
C THR A 337 11.35 -9.47 -11.99
N THR A 338 10.77 -8.59 -11.19
CA THR A 338 9.78 -8.96 -10.16
C THR A 338 8.42 -8.42 -10.56
N ILE A 339 7.40 -9.28 -10.51
CA ILE A 339 6.00 -8.90 -10.71
C ILE A 339 5.24 -9.33 -9.47
N GLY A 340 4.65 -8.38 -8.74
CA GLY A 340 3.95 -8.62 -7.48
C GLY A 340 2.61 -7.89 -7.39
N CYS A 341 1.73 -8.41 -6.55
CA CYS A 341 0.49 -7.76 -6.13
C CYS A 341 0.35 -7.86 -4.61
N LYS A 342 0.16 -6.69 -4.00
CA LYS A 342 0.21 -6.40 -2.58
C LYS A 342 -1.15 -5.92 -2.10
N TRP A 343 -1.69 -6.61 -1.10
CA TRP A 343 -2.89 -6.22 -0.37
C TRP A 343 -2.49 -5.73 1.01
N GLN A 344 -2.84 -4.47 1.31
CA GLN A 344 -2.57 -3.86 2.60
C GLN A 344 -3.88 -3.40 3.25
N GLY A 345 -3.97 -3.54 4.58
CA GLY A 345 -5.10 -3.08 5.36
C GLY A 345 -4.67 -2.37 6.65
N ARG A 346 -5.34 -1.28 6.98
CA ARG A 346 -5.11 -0.45 8.17
C ARG A 346 -6.39 -0.31 8.98
N SER A 347 -6.25 -0.31 10.31
CA SER A 347 -7.34 -0.03 11.25
C SER A 347 -6.84 0.83 12.42
N ASP A 348 -7.47 1.98 12.63
CA ASP A 348 -7.05 3.01 13.59
C ASP A 348 -7.68 2.84 14.98
N TYR A 349 -6.94 3.24 16.01
CA TYR A 349 -7.35 3.19 17.42
C TYR A 349 -7.81 4.58 17.90
N LEU A 350 -9.09 4.89 17.70
CA LEU A 350 -9.70 6.14 18.19
C LEU A 350 -9.79 6.17 19.72
N SER A 351 -8.82 6.82 20.37
CA SER A 351 -8.65 6.83 21.83
C SER A 351 -9.59 7.75 22.62
N THR A 352 -10.85 7.90 22.21
CA THR A 352 -11.95 8.27 23.13
C THR A 352 -13.33 7.83 22.63
N TYR A 353 -13.94 6.86 23.33
CA TYR A 353 -15.40 6.60 23.37
C TYR A 353 -16.16 6.30 22.05
N SER A 354 -15.51 6.05 20.93
CA SER A 354 -16.13 5.40 19.76
C SER A 354 -15.96 3.88 19.81
N SER A 355 -17.06 3.12 19.77
CA SER A 355 -17.02 1.68 19.52
C SER A 355 -16.57 1.41 18.09
N VAL A 356 -15.63 0.47 17.88
CA VAL A 356 -15.19 0.03 16.56
C VAL A 356 -16.38 -0.28 15.67
N THR A 357 -16.52 0.48 14.58
CA THR A 357 -17.53 0.26 13.55
C THR A 357 -16.92 -0.51 12.38
N ASN A 358 -17.72 -1.32 11.69
CA ASN A 358 -17.26 -2.17 10.58
C ASN A 358 -16.77 -1.40 9.32
N ASN A 359 -16.58 -0.08 9.40
CA ASN A 359 -16.11 0.78 8.31
C ASN A 359 -14.61 1.11 8.42
N ASP A 360 -14.01 0.95 9.60
CA ASP A 360 -12.65 1.41 9.91
C ASP A 360 -11.57 0.40 9.49
N ILE A 361 -11.74 -0.19 8.30
CA ILE A 361 -10.80 -1.08 7.61
C ILE A 361 -10.64 -0.58 6.18
N SER A 362 -9.74 0.38 5.97
CA SER A 362 -9.28 0.71 4.62
C SER A 362 -8.46 -0.46 4.08
N SER A 363 -8.77 -0.90 2.86
CA SER A 363 -8.00 -1.93 2.15
C SER A 363 -7.66 -1.47 0.74
N ALA A 364 -6.37 -1.55 0.41
CA ALA A 364 -5.80 -1.14 -0.86
C ALA A 364 -5.10 -2.32 -1.55
N GLU A 365 -5.20 -2.32 -2.88
CA GLU A 365 -4.58 -3.28 -3.79
C GLU A 365 -3.59 -2.50 -4.67
N ILE A 366 -2.36 -2.98 -4.70
CA ILE A 366 -1.21 -2.38 -5.38
C ILE A 366 -0.55 -3.50 -6.19
N CYS A 367 -0.33 -3.31 -7.50
CA CYS A 367 0.49 -4.24 -8.29
C CYS A 367 1.65 -3.47 -8.91
N PHE A 368 2.83 -4.09 -8.96
CA PHE A 368 4.08 -3.42 -9.32
C PHE A 368 4.96 -4.27 -10.24
N LEU A 369 5.93 -3.61 -10.87
CA LEU A 369 6.88 -4.20 -11.81
C LEU A 369 8.27 -3.61 -11.54
N GLU A 370 9.15 -4.44 -10.98
CA GLU A 370 10.55 -4.11 -10.68
C GLU A 370 11.46 -4.61 -11.81
N LEU A 371 12.45 -3.82 -12.22
CA LEU A 371 13.40 -4.17 -13.29
C LEU A 371 14.84 -3.84 -12.88
N MET A 372 15.53 -4.81 -12.29
CA MET A 372 16.96 -4.71 -11.95
C MET A 372 17.85 -5.21 -13.09
N TRP A 373 18.96 -4.51 -13.35
CA TRP A 373 19.96 -4.89 -14.35
C TRP A 373 21.37 -4.87 -13.74
N ASN A 374 21.99 -6.04 -13.61
CA ASN A 374 23.37 -6.17 -13.15
C ASN A 374 24.32 -6.12 -14.36
N PHE A 375 25.34 -5.26 -14.33
CA PHE A 375 26.19 -4.94 -15.49
C PHE A 375 27.59 -5.55 -15.43
#